data_AF-A0A2E6XM60-F1
#
_entry.id   AF-A0A2E6XM60-F1
#
_cell.length_a   1.000
_cell.length_b   1.000
_cell.length_c   1.000
_cell.angle_alpha   90.00
_cell.angle_beta   90.00
_cell.angle_gamma   90.00
#
_symmetry.space_group_name_H-M   'P 1'
#
loop_
_entity.id
_entity.type
_entity.pdbx_description
1 polymer ?
#
loop_
_entity_poly.entity_id
_entity_poly.type
_entity_poly.pdbx_seq_one_letter_code
_entity_poly.pdbx_strand_id
1 'polypeptide(L)'
;IGKGATPKNNLRSFFWTLEARIRPIPNFIFGFPIEDFKSIRENMKVWKELGIMVKPHFATPYPGSEWFTVYRKQIEAQYNGDLEAFILDLGDASKISAVISHNFNAVELVGLREMMVAQNYREIDNYEKIWRENHNLSDDEPSTLYKDKNYTHQRV
;
A
#
# COMPACT_ATOMS: atom_id res chain seq x y z
N ILE A 1 0.24 3.32 -9.97
CA ILE A 1 -1.14 2.81 -10.20
C ILE A 1 -1.77 3.62 -11.33
N GLY A 2 -2.35 2.98 -12.35
CA GLY A 2 -2.82 3.55 -13.62
C GLY A 2 -3.95 4.59 -13.56
N LYS A 3 -3.92 5.52 -12.59
CA LYS A 3 -4.88 6.63 -12.43
C LYS A 3 -4.64 7.79 -13.42
N GLY A 4 -3.62 7.70 -14.28
CA GLY A 4 -3.21 8.78 -15.18
C GLY A 4 -2.64 10.02 -14.48
N ALA A 5 -2.52 10.01 -13.14
CA ALA A 5 -1.97 11.10 -12.35
C ALA A 5 -0.46 10.94 -12.14
N THR A 6 0.28 12.04 -12.25
CA THR A 6 1.71 12.10 -11.95
C THR A 6 1.95 12.74 -10.58
N PRO A 7 3.08 12.46 -9.91
CA PRO A 7 3.47 13.13 -8.66
C PRO A 7 3.42 14.66 -8.77
N LYS A 8 3.89 15.20 -9.90
CA LYS A 8 3.79 16.64 -10.22
C LYS A 8 2.34 17.15 -10.23
N ASN A 9 1.41 16.41 -10.84
CA ASN A 9 0.00 16.81 -10.89
C ASN A 9 -0.66 16.74 -9.50
N ASN A 10 -0.30 15.74 -8.69
CA ASN A 10 -0.79 15.62 -7.31
C ASN A 10 -0.31 16.79 -6.44
N LEU A 11 0.98 17.12 -6.51
CA LEU A 11 1.56 18.27 -5.80
C LEU A 11 0.90 19.59 -6.20
N ARG A 12 0.72 19.83 -7.51
CA ARG A 12 0.04 21.04 -7.99
C ARG A 12 -1.38 21.14 -7.44
N SER A 13 -2.14 20.04 -7.47
CA SER A 13 -3.52 20.02 -6.99
C SER A 13 -3.60 20.27 -5.48
N PHE A 14 -2.64 19.73 -4.72
CA PHE A 14 -2.53 19.98 -3.29
C PHE A 14 -2.34 21.47 -2.98
N PHE A 15 -1.40 22.14 -3.65
CA PHE A 15 -1.15 23.56 -3.42
C PHE A 15 -2.28 24.46 -3.90
N TRP A 16 -2.91 24.18 -5.04
CA TRP A 16 -4.10 24.92 -5.47
C TRP A 16 -5.26 24.83 -4.47
N THR A 17 -5.43 23.68 -3.82
CA THR A 17 -6.44 23.50 -2.77
C THR A 17 -6.13 24.39 -1.57
N LEU A 18 -4.87 24.45 -1.14
CA LEU A 18 -4.42 25.34 -0.06
C LEU A 18 -4.58 26.82 -0.42
N GLU A 19 -4.21 27.23 -1.64
CA GLU A 19 -4.36 28.60 -2.15
C GLU A 19 -5.83 29.04 -2.17
N ALA A 20 -6.74 28.11 -2.49
CA ALA A 20 -8.18 28.31 -2.41
C ALA A 20 -8.73 28.32 -0.97
N ARG A 21 -7.86 28.25 0.05
CA ARG A 21 -8.21 28.18 1.49
C ARG A 21 -9.02 26.95 1.86
N ILE A 22 -8.87 25.86 1.10
CA ILE A 22 -9.44 24.55 1.41
C ILE A 22 -8.33 23.70 2.03
N ARG A 23 -8.64 22.98 3.12
CA ARG A 23 -7.69 22.04 3.71
C ARG A 23 -7.76 20.70 2.96
N PRO A 24 -6.74 20.31 2.17
CA PRO A 24 -6.73 19.02 1.51
C PRO A 24 -6.53 17.89 2.54
N ILE A 25 -7.38 16.87 2.48
CA ILE A 25 -7.19 15.58 3.16
C ILE A 25 -7.12 14.51 2.07
N PRO A 26 -5.93 14.16 1.57
CA PRO A 26 -5.82 13.18 0.50
C PRO A 26 -6.18 11.79 1.02
N ASN A 27 -6.87 11.01 0.18
CA ASN A 27 -7.02 9.59 0.46
C ASN A 27 -5.75 8.85 0.05
N PHE A 28 -5.23 8.02 0.95
CA PHE A 28 -4.07 7.19 0.70
C PHE A 28 -4.45 5.71 0.83
N ILE A 29 -4.03 4.90 -0.13
CA ILE A 29 -4.29 3.46 -0.17
C ILE A 29 -2.96 2.75 -0.33
N PHE A 30 -2.71 1.70 0.46
CA PHE A 30 -1.48 0.91 0.41
C PHE A 30 -1.77 -0.59 0.55
N GLY A 31 -0.74 -1.42 0.37
CA GLY A 31 -0.90 -2.88 0.31
C GLY A 31 -1.23 -3.40 -1.09
N PHE A 32 -0.90 -2.60 -2.12
CA PHE A 32 -0.95 -3.06 -3.50
C PHE A 32 0.11 -4.14 -3.77
N PRO A 33 -0.02 -4.90 -4.87
CA PRO A 33 0.91 -5.97 -5.22
C PRO A 33 2.39 -5.64 -5.12
N ILE A 34 2.76 -4.43 -5.56
CA ILE A 34 4.14 -3.95 -5.62
C ILE A 34 4.56 -3.09 -4.42
N GLU A 35 3.68 -2.84 -3.46
CA GLU A 35 4.03 -2.03 -2.30
C GLU A 35 5.21 -2.67 -1.55
N ASP A 36 6.27 -1.91 -1.30
CA ASP A 36 7.49 -2.36 -0.62
C ASP A 36 7.94 -1.36 0.46
N PHE A 37 9.00 -1.70 1.20
CA PHE A 37 9.50 -0.83 2.27
C PHE A 37 9.99 0.53 1.75
N LYS A 38 10.48 0.59 0.51
CA LYS A 38 10.95 1.83 -0.10
C LYS A 38 9.77 2.75 -0.41
N SER A 39 8.73 2.24 -1.07
CA SER A 39 7.53 3.03 -1.37
C SER A 39 6.85 3.51 -0.09
N ILE A 40 6.80 2.68 0.95
CA ILE A 40 6.31 3.08 2.28
C ILE A 40 7.08 4.30 2.81
N ARG A 41 8.42 4.26 2.81
CA ARG A 41 9.25 5.36 3.31
C ARG A 41 9.15 6.62 2.46
N GLU A 42 9.09 6.49 1.14
CA GLU A 42 8.88 7.60 0.21
C GLU A 42 7.54 8.30 0.48
N ASN A 43 6.46 7.53 0.68
CA ASN A 43 5.15 8.08 1.01
C ASN A 43 5.15 8.80 2.36
N MET A 44 5.74 8.20 3.40
CA MET A 44 5.84 8.85 4.72
C MET A 44 6.63 10.17 4.64
N LYS A 45 7.72 10.20 3.87
CA LYS A 45 8.53 11.41 3.65
C LYS A 45 7.69 12.52 3.02
N VAL A 46 6.94 12.20 1.97
CA VAL A 46 6.01 13.16 1.32
C VAL A 46 4.97 13.68 2.31
N TRP A 47 4.39 12.81 3.15
CA TRP A 47 3.42 13.27 4.14
C TRP A 47 4.01 14.25 5.12
N LYS A 48 5.22 13.98 5.61
CA LYS A 48 5.94 14.87 6.52
C LYS A 48 6.25 16.22 5.87
N GLU A 49 6.76 16.21 4.64
CA GLU A 49 7.13 17.43 3.91
C GLU A 49 5.91 18.31 3.58
N LEU A 50 4.78 17.70 3.26
CA LEU A 50 3.54 18.43 2.91
C LEU A 50 2.62 18.69 4.11
N GLY A 51 2.96 18.21 5.32
CA GLY A 51 2.10 18.32 6.49
C GLY A 51 0.78 17.53 6.35
N ILE A 52 0.79 16.44 5.58
CA ILE A 52 -0.38 15.57 5.40
C ILE A 52 -0.53 14.67 6.62
N MET A 53 -1.74 14.67 7.20
CA MET A 53 -2.14 13.69 8.21
C MET A 53 -3.25 12.82 7.64
N VAL A 54 -2.92 11.57 7.32
CA VAL A 54 -3.84 10.58 6.79
C VAL A 54 -3.57 9.22 7.42
N LYS A 55 -4.63 8.46 7.66
CA LYS A 55 -4.53 7.03 7.95
C LYS A 55 -4.82 6.25 6.66
N PRO A 56 -3.86 5.47 6.13
CA PRO A 56 -4.07 4.70 4.91
C PRO A 56 -5.24 3.73 5.00
N HIS A 57 -6.01 3.63 3.91
CA HIS A 57 -6.87 2.48 3.65
C HIS A 57 -6.06 1.34 3.04
N PHE A 58 -6.55 0.11 3.17
CA PHE A 58 -5.93 -1.03 2.53
C PHE A 58 -6.39 -1.16 1.07
N ALA A 59 -5.56 -1.75 0.23
CA ALA A 59 -5.94 -2.11 -1.12
C ALA A 59 -7.03 -3.20 -1.07
N THR A 60 -8.27 -2.81 -1.36
CA THR A 60 -9.42 -3.72 -1.33
C THR A 60 -9.86 -4.08 -2.76
N PRO A 61 -9.81 -5.38 -3.14
CA PRO A 61 -10.17 -5.82 -4.48
C PRO A 61 -11.69 -5.97 -4.63
N TYR A 62 -12.42 -4.86 -4.81
CA TYR A 62 -13.87 -4.89 -5.01
C TYR A 62 -14.26 -5.64 -6.30
N PRO A 63 -15.38 -6.41 -6.30
CA PRO A 63 -15.93 -7.01 -7.52
C PRO A 63 -16.07 -5.99 -8.64
N GLY A 64 -15.64 -6.36 -9.85
CA GLY A 64 -15.58 -5.46 -11.01
C GLY A 64 -14.31 -4.60 -11.10
N SER A 65 -13.43 -4.61 -10.09
CA SER A 65 -12.09 -4.02 -10.23
C SER A 65 -11.12 -4.96 -10.96
N GLU A 66 -10.09 -4.38 -11.57
CA GLU A 66 -8.97 -5.13 -12.15
C GLU A 66 -8.34 -6.05 -11.10
N TRP A 67 -8.13 -5.54 -9.88
CA TRP A 67 -7.52 -6.31 -8.80
C TRP A 67 -8.34 -7.52 -8.38
N PHE A 68 -9.67 -7.41 -8.33
CA PHE A 68 -10.52 -8.58 -8.10
C PHE A 68 -10.36 -9.62 -9.21
N THR A 69 -10.36 -9.18 -10.47
CA THR A 69 -10.23 -10.09 -11.62
C THR A 69 -8.89 -10.81 -11.61
N VAL A 70 -7.78 -10.09 -11.41
CA VAL A 70 -6.43 -10.64 -11.42
C VAL A 70 -6.19 -11.57 -10.23
N TYR A 71 -6.64 -11.19 -9.04
CA TYR A 71 -6.36 -11.91 -7.79
C TYR A 71 -7.49 -12.82 -7.32
N ARG A 72 -8.55 -13.04 -8.12
CA ARG A 72 -9.78 -13.76 -7.73
C ARG A 72 -9.51 -15.07 -6.98
N LYS A 73 -8.64 -15.92 -7.54
CA LYS A 73 -8.32 -17.23 -6.94
C LYS A 73 -7.59 -17.11 -5.60
N GLN A 74 -6.70 -16.12 -5.46
CA GLN A 74 -5.98 -15.88 -4.20
C GLN A 74 -6.90 -15.30 -3.13
N ILE A 75 -7.84 -14.45 -3.53
CA ILE A 75 -8.89 -13.90 -2.65
C ILE A 75 -9.79 -15.04 -2.16
N GLU A 76 -10.32 -15.86 -3.08
CA GLU A 76 -11.18 -17.00 -2.76
C GLU A 76 -10.49 -18.01 -1.82
N ALA A 77 -9.19 -18.25 -2.00
CA ALA A 77 -8.42 -19.12 -1.12
C ALA A 77 -8.29 -18.59 0.32
N GLN A 78 -8.24 -17.27 0.53
CA GLN A 78 -8.21 -16.65 1.86
C GLN A 78 -9.51 -16.87 2.64
N TYR A 79 -10.59 -17.23 1.94
CA TYR A 79 -11.91 -17.54 2.50
C TYR A 79 -12.24 -19.03 2.39
N ASN A 80 -11.23 -19.89 2.32
CA ASN A 80 -11.41 -21.35 2.24
C ASN A 80 -12.27 -21.80 1.04
N GLY A 81 -12.29 -21.03 -0.05
CA GLY A 81 -13.12 -21.30 -1.22
C GLY A 81 -14.48 -20.59 -1.23
N ASP A 82 -14.84 -19.88 -0.16
CA ASP A 82 -16.11 -19.17 -0.04
C ASP A 82 -15.99 -17.71 -0.50
N LEU A 83 -16.20 -17.49 -1.81
CA LEU A 83 -16.17 -16.15 -2.37
C LEU A 83 -17.36 -15.28 -1.92
N GLU A 84 -18.48 -15.87 -1.51
CA GLU A 84 -19.63 -15.11 -1.00
C GLU A 84 -19.32 -14.52 0.37
N ALA A 85 -18.64 -15.27 1.24
CA ALA A 85 -18.12 -14.76 2.51
C ALA A 85 -17.18 -13.56 2.32
N PHE A 86 -16.31 -13.59 1.30
CA PHE A 86 -15.50 -12.43 0.94
C PHE A 86 -16.35 -11.22 0.56
N ILE A 87 -17.37 -11.40 -0.28
CA ILE A 87 -18.26 -10.30 -0.72
C ILE A 87 -18.98 -9.68 0.48
N LEU A 88 -19.40 -10.49 1.45
CA LEU A 88 -20.07 -10.02 2.66
C LEU A 88 -19.12 -9.31 3.65
N ASP A 89 -17.82 -9.64 3.64
CA ASP A 89 -16.81 -8.98 4.48
C ASP A 89 -16.31 -7.64 3.91
N LEU A 90 -16.61 -7.34 2.64
CA LEU A 90 -16.24 -6.07 2.03
C LEU A 90 -16.83 -4.88 2.81
N GLY A 91 -15.97 -3.93 3.16
CA GLY A 91 -16.34 -2.69 3.84
C GLY A 91 -15.80 -1.46 3.14
N ASP A 92 -15.47 -0.45 3.94
CA ASP A 92 -14.93 0.85 3.52
C ASP A 92 -13.40 0.87 3.31
N ALA A 93 -12.77 -0.31 3.25
CA ALA A 93 -11.32 -0.50 3.17
C ALA A 93 -10.51 -0.06 4.42
N SER A 94 -11.17 0.27 5.53
CA SER A 94 -10.50 0.56 6.81
C SER A 94 -9.93 -0.70 7.49
N LYS A 95 -10.48 -1.87 7.14
CA LYS A 95 -10.04 -3.20 7.55
C LYS A 95 -9.61 -4.01 6.32
N ILE A 96 -8.70 -4.97 6.53
CA ILE A 96 -8.28 -5.89 5.47
C ILE A 96 -9.38 -6.94 5.31
N SER A 97 -10.01 -6.97 4.14
CA SER A 97 -10.88 -8.08 3.73
C SER A 97 -10.12 -9.14 2.95
N ALA A 98 -9.16 -8.75 2.10
CA ALA A 98 -8.25 -9.68 1.44
C ALA A 98 -6.90 -9.02 1.20
N VAL A 99 -5.84 -9.82 1.20
CA VAL A 99 -4.48 -9.39 0.89
C VAL A 99 -4.18 -9.70 -0.58
N ILE A 100 -3.75 -8.67 -1.32
CA ILE A 100 -3.23 -8.79 -2.68
C ILE A 100 -1.76 -8.32 -2.80
N SER A 101 -1.13 -7.99 -1.68
CA SER A 101 0.29 -7.67 -1.62
C SER A 101 1.12 -8.93 -1.84
N HIS A 102 2.22 -8.82 -2.59
CA HIS A 102 3.20 -9.91 -2.70
C HIS A 102 4.24 -9.88 -1.59
N ASN A 103 4.40 -8.74 -0.92
CA ASN A 103 5.44 -8.54 0.08
C ASN A 103 4.93 -8.74 1.51
N PHE A 104 3.67 -8.36 1.78
CA PHE A 104 3.17 -8.25 3.13
C PHE A 104 1.91 -9.08 3.35
N ASN A 105 1.87 -9.84 4.43
CA ASN A 105 0.65 -10.48 4.91
C ASN A 105 -0.24 -9.48 5.69
N ALA A 106 -1.43 -9.93 6.13
CA ALA A 106 -2.40 -9.08 6.79
C ALA A 106 -1.89 -8.44 8.10
N VAL A 107 -1.16 -9.20 8.91
CA VAL A 107 -0.60 -8.72 10.19
C VAL A 107 0.44 -7.64 9.93
N GLU A 108 1.29 -7.88 8.94
CA GLU A 108 2.37 -6.97 8.54
C GLU A 108 1.79 -5.66 8.00
N LEU A 109 0.78 -5.73 7.13
CA LEU A 109 0.07 -4.55 6.64
C LEU A 109 -0.53 -3.74 7.80
N VAL A 110 -1.23 -4.37 8.75
CA VAL A 110 -1.79 -3.66 9.90
C VAL A 110 -0.68 -2.98 10.71
N GLY A 111 0.41 -3.68 11.03
CA GLY A 111 1.54 -3.13 11.79
C GLY A 111 2.22 -1.97 11.05
N LEU A 112 2.52 -2.15 9.76
CA LEU A 112 3.14 -1.14 8.91
C LEU A 112 2.27 0.11 8.83
N ARG A 113 0.93 -0.01 8.70
CA ARG A 113 0.03 1.15 8.71
C ARG A 113 0.18 1.97 9.98
N GLU A 114 0.17 1.32 11.15
CA GLU A 114 0.27 2.04 12.42
C GLU A 114 1.65 2.69 12.57
N MET A 115 2.73 2.03 12.12
CA MET A 115 4.08 2.61 12.08
C MET A 115 4.18 3.81 11.13
N MET A 116 3.53 3.75 9.96
CA MET A 116 3.45 4.86 9.00
C MET A 116 2.77 6.08 9.61
N VAL A 117 1.61 5.88 10.27
CA VAL A 117 0.86 6.94 10.95
C VAL A 117 1.69 7.55 12.08
N ALA A 118 2.41 6.74 12.84
CA ALA A 118 3.29 7.19 13.92
C ALA A 118 4.62 7.81 13.43
N GLN A 119 4.85 7.88 12.11
CA GLN A 119 6.13 8.33 11.53
C GLN A 119 7.35 7.56 12.08
N ASN A 120 7.16 6.27 12.38
CA ASN A 120 8.14 5.45 13.06
C ASN A 120 9.07 4.73 12.08
N TYR A 121 9.94 5.51 11.42
CA TYR A 121 10.93 4.99 10.48
C TYR A 121 11.82 3.90 11.09
N ARG A 122 12.24 4.10 12.35
CA ARG A 122 13.13 3.18 13.05
C ARG A 122 12.54 1.77 13.17
N GLU A 123 11.28 1.64 13.56
CA GLU A 123 10.66 0.32 13.68
C GLU A 123 10.36 -0.31 12.32
N ILE A 124 10.08 0.48 11.29
CA ILE A 124 9.98 -0.02 9.92
C ILE A 124 11.33 -0.60 9.46
N ASP A 125 12.43 0.11 9.72
CA ASP A 125 13.79 -0.34 9.38
C ASP A 125 14.20 -1.60 10.16
N ASN A 126 13.80 -1.70 11.44
CA ASN A 126 14.04 -2.89 12.25
C ASN A 126 13.24 -4.09 11.73
N TYR A 127 11.95 -3.87 11.45
CA TYR A 127 11.07 -4.92 10.98
C TYR A 127 11.46 -5.40 9.58
N GLU A 128 11.94 -4.52 8.69
CA GLU A 128 12.47 -4.90 7.39
C GLU A 128 13.59 -5.93 7.48
N LYS A 129 14.50 -5.81 8.46
CA LYS A 129 15.57 -6.81 8.65
C LYS A 129 15.00 -8.18 8.98
N ILE A 130 14.04 -8.24 9.91
CA ILE A 130 13.35 -9.48 10.29
C ILE A 130 12.61 -10.06 9.07
N TRP A 131 11.92 -9.21 8.33
CA TRP A 131 11.20 -9.61 7.13
C TRP A 131 12.16 -10.20 6.07
N ARG A 132 13.32 -9.58 5.85
CA ARG A 132 14.34 -10.09 4.91
C ARG A 132 14.89 -11.45 5.33
N GLU A 133 15.18 -11.61 6.62
CA GLU A 133 15.62 -12.89 7.20
C GLU A 133 14.57 -14.00 6.98
N ASN A 134 13.30 -13.71 7.27
CA ASN A 134 12.20 -14.66 7.08
C ASN A 134 12.02 -15.10 5.61
N HIS A 135 12.44 -14.26 4.66
CA HIS A 135 12.32 -14.51 3.23
C HIS A 135 13.65 -14.96 2.58
N ASN A 136 14.70 -15.17 3.37
CA ASN A 136 16.03 -15.58 2.90
C ASN A 136 16.62 -14.65 1.83
N LEU A 137 16.43 -13.33 1.98
CA LEU A 137 17.01 -12.34 1.07
C LEU A 137 18.40 -11.93 1.55
N SER A 138 19.36 -11.88 0.62
CA SER A 138 20.71 -11.38 0.87
C SER A 138 20.74 -9.84 0.93
N ASP A 139 21.71 -9.25 1.64
CA ASP A 139 21.84 -7.80 1.85
C ASP A 139 21.80 -6.95 0.57
N ASP A 140 22.27 -7.49 -0.55
CA ASP A 140 22.30 -6.81 -1.84
C ASP A 140 20.98 -6.88 -2.62
N GLU A 141 20.04 -7.74 -2.20
CA GLU A 141 18.73 -7.89 -2.84
C GLU A 141 17.74 -6.81 -2.36
N PRO A 142 16.87 -6.31 -3.26
CA PRO A 142 15.81 -5.39 -2.85
C PRO A 142 14.81 -6.08 -1.92
N SER A 143 14.25 -5.34 -0.96
CA SER A 143 13.25 -5.83 -0.02
C SER A 143 11.86 -5.99 -0.68
N THR A 144 11.78 -6.86 -1.69
CA THR A 144 10.55 -7.17 -2.43
C THR A 144 10.60 -8.61 -2.96
N LEU A 145 9.50 -9.33 -2.81
CA LEU A 145 9.21 -10.63 -3.41
C LEU A 145 8.54 -10.47 -4.78
N TYR A 146 8.08 -9.26 -5.11
CA TYR A 146 7.44 -8.99 -6.38
C TYR A 146 8.48 -9.00 -7.52
N LYS A 147 8.50 -10.09 -8.28
CA LYS A 147 9.42 -10.31 -9.41
C LYS A 147 8.67 -10.20 -10.73
N ASP A 148 8.35 -8.98 -11.14
CA ASP A 148 7.77 -8.73 -12.46
C ASP A 148 8.85 -8.27 -13.44
N LYS A 149 9.03 -9.02 -14.53
CA LYS A 149 10.06 -8.77 -15.55
C LYS A 149 9.85 -7.45 -16.32
N ASN A 150 8.65 -6.87 -16.24
CA ASN A 150 8.29 -5.64 -16.95
C ASN A 150 8.21 -4.39 -16.04
N TYR A 151 8.41 -4.53 -14.72
CA TYR A 151 8.34 -3.40 -13.81
C TYR A 151 9.71 -2.71 -13.68
N THR A 152 9.99 -1.78 -14.58
CA THR A 152 11.01 -0.77 -14.32
C THR A 152 10.47 0.17 -13.24
N HIS A 153 11.27 0.45 -12.21
CA HIS A 153 11.08 1.58 -11.31
C HIS A 153 10.98 2.87 -12.16
N GLN A 154 9.79 3.19 -12.66
CA GLN A 154 9.52 4.55 -13.10
C GLN A 154 9.55 5.39 -11.84
N ARG A 155 10.62 6.19 -11.75
CA ARG A 155 10.85 7.18 -10.70
C ARG A 155 9.52 7.89 -10.42
N VAL A 156 9.01 7.66 -9.21
CA VAL A 156 8.01 8.50 -8.56
C VAL A 156 8.65 9.85 -8.28
#